data_AF-A0A8D8N444-F1
#
_entry.id   AF-A0A8D8N444-F1
#
_cell.length_a   1.000
_cell.length_b   1.000
_cell.length_c   1.000
_cell.angle_alpha   90.00
_cell.angle_beta   90.00
_cell.angle_gamma   90.00
#
_symmetry.space_group_name_H-M   'P 1'
#
loop_
_entity.id
_entity.type
_entity.pdbx_description
1 polymer ?
#
loop_
_entity_poly.entity_id
_entity_poly.type
_entity_poly.pdbx_seq_one_letter_code
_entity_poly.pdbx_strand_id
1 'polypeptide(L)'
;LVKQLMVSATLNETGSWSYKIDRFNGNPQPHFVQVIATPRSKYAPTIQARSWIRQRNGGPPIIYAEVKKGDLPIIGALVEVVVTRPDGICPAGSGNECRQKFRLLDSGSGDPDITRNDGIYSRYFNADDFGGAGAYQFEVTATDNGN
;
A
#
# COMPACT_ATOMS: atom_id res chain seq x y z
N LEU A 1 -11.97 5.69 -24.39
CA LEU A 1 -10.96 4.71 -24.84
C LEU A 1 -9.71 4.91 -23.98
N VAL A 2 -9.31 3.91 -23.20
CA VAL A 2 -8.03 3.92 -22.48
C VAL A 2 -6.95 3.48 -23.45
N LYS A 3 -5.90 4.28 -23.63
CA LYS A 3 -4.72 3.90 -24.41
C LYS A 3 -3.64 3.44 -23.45
N GLN A 4 -3.21 2.18 -23.57
CA GLN A 4 -2.10 1.63 -22.81
C GLN A 4 -0.83 1.71 -23.66
N LEU A 5 0.23 2.28 -23.08
CA LEU A 5 1.57 2.27 -23.67
C LEU A 5 2.47 1.42 -22.78
N MET A 6 3.14 0.43 -23.36
CA MET A 6 4.13 -0.40 -22.67
C MET A 6 5.51 -0.04 -23.22
N VAL A 7 6.42 0.35 -22.34
CA VAL A 7 7.81 0.65 -22.68
C VAL A 7 8.69 -0.33 -21.94
N SER A 8 9.34 -1.22 -22.69
CA SER A 8 10.31 -2.16 -22.12
C SER A 8 11.68 -1.48 -22.05
N ALA A 9 12.31 -1.51 -20.87
CA ALA A 9 13.68 -1.06 -20.68
C ALA A 9 14.59 -2.27 -20.43
N THR A 10 15.73 -2.35 -21.12
CA THR A 10 16.73 -3.40 -20.90
C THR A 10 17.65 -2.99 -19.76
N LEU A 11 17.17 -3.17 -18.53
CA LEU A 11 17.90 -2.86 -17.30
C LEU A 11 18.49 -4.15 -16.73
N ASN A 12 19.80 -4.34 -16.91
CA ASN A 12 20.48 -5.61 -16.57
C ASN A 12 21.10 -5.60 -15.16
N GLU A 13 21.00 -4.47 -14.46
CA GLU A 13 21.56 -4.24 -13.13
C GLU A 13 20.49 -3.76 -12.15
N THR A 14 20.71 -4.06 -10.87
CA THR A 14 19.91 -3.53 -9.77
C THR A 14 20.38 -2.13 -9.43
N GLY A 15 19.46 -1.22 -9.13
CA GLY A 15 19.82 0.13 -8.73
C GLY A 15 18.62 1.05 -8.69
N SER A 16 18.89 2.32 -8.40
CA SER A 16 17.90 3.38 -8.46
C SER A 16 17.70 3.81 -9.91
N TRP A 17 16.49 3.62 -10.42
CA TRP A 17 16.11 4.03 -11.77
C TRP A 17 15.11 5.19 -11.68
N SER A 18 15.32 6.19 -12.52
CA SER A 18 14.42 7.35 -12.63
C SER A 18 13.78 7.37 -14.01
N TYR A 19 12.48 7.62 -14.06
CA TYR A 19 11.74 7.83 -15.30
C TYR A 19 11.09 9.22 -15.31
N LYS A 20 10.94 9.81 -16.49
CA LYS A 20 10.26 11.11 -16.68
C LYS A 20 9.24 10.98 -17.80
N ILE A 21 8.03 11.48 -17.56
CA ILE A 21 6.97 11.55 -18.57
C ILE A 21 6.57 13.00 -18.72
N ASP A 22 6.81 13.54 -19.91
CA ASP A 22 6.42 14.89 -20.27
C ASP A 22 5.08 14.86 -21.01
N ARG A 23 4.13 15.70 -20.56
CA ARG A 23 2.82 15.83 -21.20
C ARG A 23 2.91 16.82 -22.35
N PHE A 24 2.19 16.54 -23.44
CA PHE A 24 1.97 17.54 -24.47
C PHE A 24 1.05 18.65 -23.93
N ASN A 25 1.43 19.91 -24.20
CA ASN A 25 0.62 21.06 -23.83
C ASN A 25 -0.72 21.04 -24.58
N GLY A 26 -1.82 21.35 -23.86
CA GLY A 26 -3.14 21.58 -24.46
C GLY A 26 -4.22 20.53 -24.16
N ASN A 27 -3.92 19.41 -23.50
CA ASN A 27 -4.95 18.46 -23.06
C ASN A 27 -4.55 17.68 -21.78
N PRO A 28 -4.88 18.20 -20.58
CA PRO A 28 -4.57 17.51 -19.33
C PRO A 28 -5.51 16.30 -19.15
N GLN A 29 -4.98 15.10 -19.41
CA GLN A 29 -5.65 13.84 -19.05
C GLN A 29 -4.98 13.21 -17.83
N PRO A 30 -5.73 12.49 -16.96
CA PRO A 30 -5.12 11.68 -15.92
C PRO A 30 -4.28 10.56 -16.56
N HIS A 31 -3.07 10.35 -16.05
CA HIS A 31 -2.15 9.29 -16.50
C HIS A 31 -1.82 8.41 -15.30
N PHE A 32 -1.91 7.11 -15.48
CA PHE A 32 -1.45 6.11 -14.52
C PHE A 32 -0.17 5.49 -15.04
N VAL A 33 0.85 5.41 -14.19
CA VAL A 33 2.14 4.80 -14.54
C VAL A 33 2.33 3.60 -13.64
N GLN A 34 2.58 2.45 -14.25
CA GLN A 34 2.95 1.24 -13.55
C GLN A 34 4.37 0.87 -13.95
N VAL A 35 5.26 0.78 -12.96
CA VAL A 35 6.63 0.29 -13.15
C VAL A 35 6.69 -1.13 -12.60
N ILE A 36 7.14 -2.06 -13.44
CA ILE A 36 7.25 -3.48 -13.08
C ILE A 36 8.70 -3.90 -13.29
N ALA A 37 9.32 -4.45 -12.25
CA ALA A 37 10.63 -5.06 -12.33
C ALA A 37 10.48 -6.59 -12.35
N THR A 38 11.04 -7.24 -13.37
CA THR A 38 11.00 -8.70 -13.49
C THR A 38 12.24 -9.31 -12.85
N PRO A 39 12.12 -10.38 -12.05
CA PRO A 39 13.27 -11.03 -11.41
C PRO A 39 14.18 -11.68 -12.45
N ARG A 40 15.50 -11.72 -12.20
CA ARG A 40 16.47 -12.38 -13.11
C ARG A 40 16.16 -13.87 -13.35
N SER A 41 15.54 -14.54 -12.38
CA SER A 41 15.07 -15.93 -12.52
C SER A 41 13.90 -16.22 -11.60
N LYS A 42 13.18 -17.31 -11.84
CA LYS A 42 12.07 -17.78 -10.98
C LYS A 42 12.48 -18.16 -9.55
N TYR A 43 13.79 -18.36 -9.32
CA TYR A 43 14.34 -18.70 -8.00
C TYR A 43 15.01 -17.50 -7.32
N ALA A 44 15.11 -16.36 -8.01
CA ALA A 44 15.67 -15.16 -7.42
C ALA A 44 14.71 -14.63 -6.35
N PRO A 45 15.17 -14.38 -5.10
CA PRO A 45 14.29 -13.88 -4.06
C PRO A 45 13.88 -12.45 -4.39
N THR A 46 12.57 -12.21 -4.46
CA THR A 46 11.98 -10.91 -4.78
C THR A 46 11.38 -10.29 -3.55
N ILE A 47 11.39 -8.96 -3.51
CA ILE A 47 10.59 -8.22 -2.54
C ILE A 47 9.13 -8.31 -2.99
N GLN A 48 8.27 -8.80 -2.11
CA GLN A 48 6.84 -8.91 -2.32
C GLN A 48 6.13 -8.20 -1.18
N ALA A 49 5.12 -7.42 -1.54
CA ALA A 49 4.18 -6.82 -0.61
C ALA A 49 2.78 -7.32 -0.96
N ARG A 50 2.07 -7.87 0.01
CA ARG A 50 0.65 -8.28 -0.12
C ARG A 50 -0.14 -7.67 1.01
N SER A 51 -1.37 -7.26 0.74
CA SER A 51 -2.30 -6.79 1.78
C SER A 51 -3.61 -7.54 1.71
N TRP A 52 -4.26 -7.68 2.86
CA TRP A 52 -5.59 -8.29 2.97
C TRP A 52 -6.33 -7.77 4.19
N ILE A 53 -7.64 -7.95 4.19
CA ILE A 53 -8.51 -7.58 5.30
C ILE A 53 -9.09 -8.85 5.91
N ARG A 54 -9.15 -8.91 7.23
CA ARG A 54 -9.83 -9.97 7.96
C ARG A 54 -10.84 -9.36 8.91
N GLN A 55 -12.10 -9.76 8.78
CA GLN A 55 -13.15 -9.38 9.72
C GLN A 55 -13.66 -10.64 10.42
N ARG A 56 -13.67 -10.63 11.75
CA ARG A 56 -14.28 -11.68 12.57
C ARG A 56 -15.73 -11.30 12.85
N ASN A 57 -16.61 -12.29 13.06
CA ASN A 57 -18.03 -12.04 13.35
C ASN A 57 -18.17 -11.10 14.56
N GLY A 58 -18.83 -9.96 14.35
CA GLY A 58 -19.07 -8.96 15.41
C GLY A 58 -17.85 -8.15 15.86
N GLY A 59 -16.67 -8.35 15.26
CA GLY A 59 -15.45 -7.60 15.59
C GLY A 59 -15.09 -6.56 14.52
N PRO A 60 -14.26 -5.55 14.87
CA PRO A 60 -13.75 -4.60 13.91
C PRO A 60 -12.86 -5.31 12.86
N PRO A 61 -12.85 -4.86 11.60
CA PRO A 61 -11.96 -5.39 10.59
C PRO A 61 -10.49 -5.09 10.92
N ILE A 62 -9.62 -6.02 10.57
CA ILE A 62 -8.17 -5.90 10.71
C ILE A 62 -7.57 -5.81 9.32
N ILE A 63 -6.66 -4.86 9.13
CA ILE A 63 -5.89 -4.72 7.90
C ILE A 63 -4.52 -5.30 8.15
N TYR A 64 -4.09 -6.17 7.24
CA TYR A 64 -2.79 -6.79 7.23
C TYR A 64 -2.02 -6.39 5.99
N ALA A 65 -0.70 -6.31 6.13
CA ALA A 65 0.23 -6.31 5.03
C ALA A 65 1.40 -7.23 5.37
N GLU A 66 1.83 -8.05 4.42
CA GLU A 66 3.09 -8.79 4.54
C GLU A 66 4.10 -8.19 3.57
N VAL A 67 5.31 -7.94 4.07
CA VAL A 67 6.45 -7.43 3.31
C VAL A 67 7.66 -8.35 3.50
N LYS A 68 8.01 -9.12 2.46
CA LYS A 68 9.05 -10.15 2.51
C LYS A 68 9.96 -10.14 1.28
N LYS A 69 11.18 -10.64 1.44
CA LYS A 69 12.10 -10.97 0.36
C LYS A 69 12.28 -12.50 0.29
N GLY A 70 11.57 -13.15 -0.61
CA GLY A 70 11.39 -14.61 -0.51
C GLY A 70 10.70 -14.95 0.81
N ASP A 71 11.28 -15.83 1.63
CA ASP A 71 10.74 -16.20 2.95
C ASP A 71 11.25 -15.30 4.09
N LEU A 72 12.14 -14.34 3.80
CA LEU A 72 12.75 -13.48 4.81
C LEU A 72 11.90 -12.23 5.07
N PRO A 73 11.60 -11.88 6.34
CA PRO A 73 10.87 -10.66 6.67
C PRO A 73 11.68 -9.41 6.36
N ILE A 74 11.01 -8.38 5.83
CA ILE A 74 11.59 -7.04 5.75
C ILE A 74 11.21 -6.29 7.01
N ILE A 75 12.19 -6.15 7.89
CA ILE A 75 12.07 -5.46 9.18
C ILE A 75 12.29 -3.97 8.97
N GLY A 76 11.48 -3.15 9.62
CA GLY A 76 11.63 -1.69 9.60
C GLY A 76 11.06 -1.01 8.36
N ALA A 77 10.30 -1.73 7.52
CA ALA A 77 9.55 -1.12 6.44
C ALA A 77 8.47 -0.17 6.99
N LEU A 78 8.24 0.93 6.28
CA LEU A 78 7.13 1.83 6.59
C LEU A 78 5.92 1.36 5.80
N VAL A 79 4.95 0.78 6.50
CA VAL A 79 3.68 0.34 5.90
C VAL A 79 2.57 1.30 6.27
N GLU A 80 2.05 1.98 5.25
CA GLU A 80 1.03 3.00 5.39
C GLU A 80 -0.23 2.65 4.62
N VAL A 81 -1.38 2.91 5.25
CA VAL A 81 -2.69 2.73 4.67
C VAL A 81 -3.30 4.10 4.47
N VAL A 82 -3.76 4.34 3.26
CA VAL A 82 -4.64 5.45 2.93
C VAL A 82 -6.05 4.91 2.84
N VAL A 83 -6.97 5.58 3.54
CA VAL A 83 -8.41 5.29 3.49
C VAL A 83 -9.11 6.38 2.71
N THR A 84 -9.94 5.96 1.76
CA THR A 84 -10.83 6.83 0.99
C THR A 84 -12.26 6.33 1.11
N ARG A 85 -13.20 7.24 1.32
CA ARG A 85 -14.63 6.94 1.27
C ARG A 85 -15.23 7.30 -0.09
N PRO A 86 -15.77 6.33 -0.84
CA PRO A 86 -16.39 6.60 -2.14
C PRO A 86 -17.66 7.46 -2.06
N ASP A 87 -18.33 7.49 -0.91
CA ASP A 87 -19.55 8.27 -0.67
C ASP A 87 -19.29 9.75 -0.36
N GLY A 88 -18.02 10.16 -0.23
CA GLY A 88 -17.65 11.54 0.09
C GLY A 88 -18.01 11.98 1.51
N ILE A 89 -18.42 11.06 2.39
CA ILE A 89 -18.71 11.36 3.79
C ILE A 89 -17.38 11.45 4.53
N CYS A 90 -16.96 12.67 4.83
CA CYS A 90 -15.74 12.97 5.56
C CYS A 90 -15.98 12.94 7.09
N PRO A 91 -14.99 12.54 7.90
CA PRO A 91 -15.01 12.77 9.35
C PRO A 91 -15.16 14.26 9.67
N ALA A 92 -15.86 14.57 10.75
CA ALA A 92 -16.01 15.95 11.20
C ALA A 92 -14.64 16.60 11.43
N GLY A 93 -14.38 17.72 10.74
CA GLY A 93 -13.11 18.45 10.83
C GLY A 93 -12.05 18.06 9.79
N SER A 94 -12.29 17.10 8.89
CA SER A 94 -11.33 16.75 7.82
C SER A 94 -11.37 17.67 6.60
N GLY A 95 -12.17 18.75 6.63
CA GLY A 95 -12.33 19.68 5.51
C GLY A 95 -12.84 18.99 4.24
N ASN A 96 -12.31 19.39 3.08
CA ASN A 96 -12.67 18.79 1.78
C ASN A 96 -11.88 17.49 1.49
N GLU A 97 -10.96 17.07 2.36
CA GLU A 97 -10.16 15.85 2.17
C GLU A 97 -10.75 14.70 2.98
N CYS A 98 -11.46 13.78 2.32
CA CYS A 98 -11.92 12.52 2.93
C CYS A 98 -10.83 11.43 2.85
N ARG A 99 -9.56 11.84 2.76
CA ARG A 99 -8.40 10.96 2.64
C ARG A 99 -7.62 11.00 3.95
N GLN A 100 -7.63 9.90 4.69
CA GLN A 100 -6.91 9.77 5.96
C GLN A 100 -5.85 8.69 5.87
N LYS A 101 -4.80 8.81 6.67
CA LYS A 101 -3.62 7.94 6.61
C LYS A 101 -3.24 7.43 8.00
N PHE A 102 -2.91 6.14 8.09
CA PHE A 102 -2.33 5.56 9.29
C PHE A 102 -1.30 4.47 8.96
N ARG A 103 -0.53 4.06 9.96
CA ARG A 103 0.50 3.01 9.82
C ARG A 103 0.00 1.66 10.32
N LEU A 104 0.42 0.60 9.64
CA LEU A 104 0.40 -0.76 10.17
C LEU A 104 1.69 -1.04 10.93
N LEU A 105 1.63 -1.89 11.95
CA LEU A 105 2.74 -2.13 12.87
C LEU A 105 3.14 -3.62 12.86
N ASP A 106 4.46 -3.87 12.91
CA ASP A 106 5.08 -5.18 13.14
C ASP A 106 5.95 -5.07 14.40
N SER A 107 5.27 -5.01 15.53
CA SER A 107 5.78 -4.70 16.86
C SER A 107 5.66 -5.87 17.84
N GLY A 108 4.80 -6.85 17.55
CA GLY A 108 4.46 -7.93 18.46
C GLY A 108 3.72 -7.45 19.71
N SER A 109 2.96 -6.37 19.62
CA SER A 109 2.27 -5.76 20.79
C SER A 109 0.99 -6.52 21.21
N GLY A 110 0.73 -7.68 20.62
CA GLY A 110 -0.48 -8.46 20.84
C GLY A 110 -1.49 -8.26 19.70
N ASP A 111 -2.65 -8.90 19.81
CA ASP A 111 -3.67 -8.90 18.75
C ASP A 111 -3.98 -7.47 18.25
N PRO A 112 -3.85 -7.18 16.94
CA PRO A 112 -3.75 -8.12 15.82
C PRO A 112 -2.33 -8.52 15.38
N ASP A 113 -1.31 -7.97 16.03
CA ASP A 113 0.12 -8.06 15.72
C ASP A 113 0.86 -8.83 16.83
N ILE A 114 0.78 -10.16 16.78
CA ILE A 114 1.22 -11.04 17.88
C ILE A 114 2.73 -11.31 17.83
N THR A 115 3.32 -11.36 16.64
CA THR A 115 4.71 -11.74 16.43
C THR A 115 5.50 -10.56 15.91
N ARG A 116 6.52 -10.14 16.65
CA ARG A 116 7.39 -9.04 16.23
C ARG A 116 8.39 -9.48 15.16
N ASN A 117 8.65 -8.58 14.20
CA ASN A 117 9.64 -8.70 13.14
C ASN A 117 9.41 -9.91 12.22
N ASP A 118 8.17 -10.34 12.03
CA ASP A 118 7.84 -11.46 11.13
C ASP A 118 7.49 -11.00 9.69
N GLY A 119 7.55 -9.69 9.47
CA GLY A 119 7.23 -9.04 8.20
C GLY A 119 5.73 -8.89 7.96
N ILE A 120 4.88 -9.18 8.95
CA ILE A 120 3.43 -8.97 8.93
C ILE A 120 3.10 -7.74 9.76
N TYR A 121 2.71 -6.68 9.06
CA TYR A 121 2.26 -5.43 9.65
C TYR A 121 0.74 -5.46 9.76
N SER A 122 0.19 -5.13 10.93
CA SER A 122 -1.26 -5.14 11.09
C SER A 122 -1.79 -4.06 12.03
N ARG A 123 -3.09 -3.76 11.88
CA ARG A 123 -3.82 -2.83 12.74
C ARG A 123 -5.33 -3.03 12.61
N TYR A 124 -6.05 -2.80 13.69
CA TYR A 124 -7.51 -2.66 13.67
C TYR A 124 -7.94 -1.40 12.91
N PHE A 125 -8.99 -1.53 12.11
CA PHE A 125 -9.67 -0.41 11.49
C PHE A 125 -10.99 -0.14 12.23
N ASN A 126 -11.14 1.10 12.69
CA ASN A 126 -12.33 1.57 13.38
C ASN A 126 -13.08 2.56 12.48
N ALA A 127 -14.24 2.18 11.97
CA ALA A 127 -15.02 3.01 11.06
C ALA A 127 -15.47 4.35 11.69
N ASP A 128 -15.65 4.40 13.00
CA ASP A 128 -16.11 5.61 13.70
C ASP A 128 -15.08 6.75 13.59
N ASP A 129 -13.78 6.42 13.54
CA ASP A 129 -12.71 7.39 13.32
C ASP A 129 -12.74 7.97 11.90
N PHE A 130 -13.50 7.33 10.98
CA PHE A 130 -13.58 7.65 9.55
C PHE A 130 -15.02 7.98 9.11
N GLY A 131 -15.86 8.50 10.01
CA GLY A 131 -17.22 8.96 9.68
C GLY A 131 -18.30 7.87 9.78
N GLY A 132 -18.02 6.78 10.49
CA GLY A 132 -18.99 5.72 10.82
C GLY A 132 -19.17 4.68 9.74
N ALA A 133 -20.24 3.89 9.82
CA ALA A 133 -20.49 2.80 8.87
C ALA A 133 -20.53 3.28 7.41
N GLY A 134 -19.97 2.50 6.50
CA GLY A 134 -19.90 2.84 5.08
C GLY A 134 -18.99 1.92 4.28
N ALA A 135 -18.88 2.23 2.98
CA ALA A 135 -17.92 1.58 2.09
C ALA A 135 -16.57 2.32 2.16
N TYR A 136 -15.48 1.54 2.12
CA TYR A 136 -14.12 2.06 2.25
C TYR A 136 -13.22 1.47 1.17
N GLN A 137 -12.33 2.30 0.65
CA GLN A 137 -11.21 1.89 -0.18
C GLN A 137 -9.91 2.05 0.61
N PHE A 138 -9.10 0.99 0.62
CA PHE A 138 -7.79 0.97 1.28
C PHE A 138 -6.69 0.87 0.22
N GLU A 139 -5.74 1.79 0.27
CA GLU A 139 -4.51 1.76 -0.52
C GLU A 139 -3.34 1.57 0.44
N VAL A 140 -2.64 0.44 0.31
CA VAL A 140 -1.53 0.07 1.20
C VAL A 140 -0.22 0.25 0.47
N THR A 141 0.70 1.02 1.05
CA THR A 141 2.03 1.30 0.51
C THR A 141 3.09 0.83 1.50
N ALA A 142 4.10 0.13 1.02
CA ALA A 142 5.29 -0.23 1.80
C ALA A 142 6.53 0.47 1.21
N THR A 143 7.32 1.11 2.06
CA THR A 143 8.61 1.71 1.68
C THR A 143 9.73 1.23 2.60
N ASP A 144 10.97 1.51 2.21
CA ASP A 144 12.19 1.24 2.99
C ASP A 144 12.29 2.04 4.29
N ASN A 145 11.33 2.94 4.57
CA ASN A 145 11.35 3.87 5.70
C ASN A 145 12.58 4.81 5.69
N GLY A 146 13.13 5.11 4.50
CA GLY A 146 14.29 5.97 4.33
C GLY A 146 15.63 5.29 4.63
N ASN A 147 15.69 3.96 4.61
CA ASN A 147 16.90 3.15 4.79
C ASN A 147 17.58 2.77 3.47
#